data_AF-A0A369JMK1-F1
#
_entry.id   AF-A0A369JMK1-F1
#
_cell.length_a   1.000
_cell.length_b   1.000
_cell.length_c   1.000
_cell.angle_alpha   90.00
_cell.angle_beta   90.00
_cell.angle_gamma   90.00
#
_symmetry.space_group_name_H-M   'P 1'
#
loop_
_entity.id
_entity.type
_entity.pdbx_description
1 polymer ?
#
loop_
_entity_poly.entity_id
_entity_poly.type
_entity_poly.pdbx_seq_one_letter_code
_entity_poly.pdbx_strand_id
1 'polypeptide(L)'
;MKEAIPARVEHRLVLEDFELAIPAATLMGWQSQVEAWEKDAKAKNPYKTEVKSECLPQDGANCPVLKVELFIAVSEHAVRLELAKEVEQSEIGRDSDFLDEVHPSIMISTGLQIEDEQYVLSISCFVQFFPDSFIRRRLASDLSSLGQHATNKQLATMAERSNKLRRKIASWIDVQTLYMPAVALERAKRGASANPDGVAPTKVQNVSLWLPSALLDVAPVDASLRLYEWKLREGQAYDALEELRHNLRLRSHLLKDKDRFARGVKHNTRSNAAIKKLNVKINRAAVKYRVARRALLSLSPGLKMSDWQHTLRDLAQDDVRALSEGLHGDTEGTRRPSWIWTTPGVVPKEGEDTALSDGEISFRSALGAILTE
;
A
#
# COMPACT_ATOMS: atom_id res chain seq x y z
N MET A 1 -17.59 15.92 -36.32
CA MET A 1 -18.48 14.87 -35.77
C MET A 1 -17.94 13.45 -35.90
N LYS A 2 -17.15 13.09 -36.92
CA LYS A 2 -16.63 11.72 -37.09
C LYS A 2 -15.74 11.22 -35.94
N GLU A 3 -15.00 12.09 -35.28
CA GLU A 3 -14.14 11.73 -34.12
C GLU A 3 -14.86 11.86 -32.76
N ALA A 4 -15.93 12.67 -32.68
CA ALA A 4 -16.62 12.95 -31.43
C ALA A 4 -17.51 11.77 -30.96
N ILE A 5 -18.10 11.04 -31.91
CA ILE A 5 -18.93 9.85 -31.60
C ILE A 5 -18.09 8.73 -30.98
N PRO A 6 -16.96 8.29 -31.57
CA PRO A 6 -16.12 7.26 -30.95
C PRO A 6 -15.54 7.71 -29.61
N ALA A 7 -15.06 8.96 -29.49
CA ALA A 7 -14.58 9.49 -28.21
C ALA A 7 -15.65 9.46 -27.11
N ARG A 8 -16.92 9.77 -27.44
CA ARG A 8 -18.04 9.68 -26.47
C ARG A 8 -18.29 8.24 -26.01
N VAL A 9 -18.21 7.27 -26.92
CA VAL A 9 -18.40 5.85 -26.58
C VAL A 9 -17.28 5.40 -25.63
N GLU A 10 -16.03 5.75 -25.93
CA GLU A 10 -14.90 5.43 -25.07
C GLU A 10 -15.01 6.08 -23.69
N HIS A 11 -15.39 7.37 -23.61
CA HIS A 11 -15.58 8.06 -22.34
C HIS A 11 -16.70 7.44 -21.49
N ARG A 12 -17.75 6.92 -22.14
CA ARG A 12 -18.82 6.21 -21.44
C ARG A 12 -18.31 4.90 -20.85
N LEU A 13 -17.55 4.12 -21.59
CA LEU A 13 -16.96 2.87 -21.07
C LEU A 13 -16.04 3.13 -19.88
N VAL A 14 -15.22 4.18 -19.96
CA VAL A 14 -14.37 4.61 -18.84
C VAL A 14 -15.19 5.03 -17.61
N LEU A 15 -16.32 5.72 -17.82
CA LEU A 15 -17.22 6.09 -16.74
C LEU A 15 -17.84 4.84 -16.11
N GLU A 16 -18.36 3.90 -16.90
CA GLU A 16 -18.93 2.63 -16.43
C GLU A 16 -17.91 1.84 -15.58
N ASP A 17 -16.67 1.70 -16.07
CA ASP A 17 -15.57 1.06 -15.34
C ASP A 17 -15.25 1.79 -14.01
N PHE A 18 -15.34 3.13 -14.00
CA PHE A 18 -15.09 3.94 -12.81
C PHE A 18 -16.23 3.83 -11.79
N GLU A 19 -17.48 3.81 -12.25
CA GLU A 19 -18.66 3.64 -11.39
C GLU A 19 -18.67 2.26 -10.73
N LEU A 20 -18.24 1.21 -11.46
CA LEU A 20 -18.07 -0.14 -10.92
C LEU A 20 -17.00 -0.21 -9.82
N ALA A 21 -16.02 0.69 -9.82
CA ALA A 21 -14.99 0.74 -8.80
C ALA A 21 -15.43 1.42 -7.50
N ILE A 22 -16.57 2.11 -7.51
CA ILE A 22 -17.12 2.84 -6.37
C ILE A 22 -18.23 2.00 -5.71
N PRO A 23 -18.31 1.93 -4.37
CA PRO A 23 -19.43 1.26 -3.70
C PRO A 23 -20.78 1.86 -4.13
N ALA A 24 -21.71 1.00 -4.58
CA ALA A 24 -22.99 1.42 -5.14
C ALA A 24 -23.80 2.33 -4.19
N ALA A 25 -23.76 2.08 -2.89
CA ALA A 25 -24.42 2.91 -1.88
C ALA A 25 -23.88 4.36 -1.88
N THR A 26 -22.57 4.52 -1.97
CA THR A 26 -21.91 5.84 -2.04
C THR A 26 -22.26 6.56 -3.35
N LEU A 27 -22.25 5.82 -4.47
CA LEU A 27 -22.56 6.36 -5.78
C LEU A 27 -24.02 6.86 -5.86
N MET A 28 -24.98 6.04 -5.43
CA MET A 28 -26.39 6.42 -5.39
C MET A 28 -26.65 7.62 -4.47
N GLY A 29 -26.02 7.63 -3.28
CA GLY A 29 -26.13 8.74 -2.34
C GLY A 29 -25.59 10.05 -2.90
N TRP A 30 -24.49 10.00 -3.67
CA TRP A 30 -23.93 11.18 -4.31
C TRP A 30 -24.75 11.63 -5.52
N GLN A 31 -25.20 10.71 -6.39
CA GLN A 31 -26.08 11.02 -7.53
C GLN A 31 -27.36 11.73 -7.07
N SER A 32 -27.99 11.24 -6.00
CA SER A 32 -29.19 11.88 -5.43
C SER A 32 -28.91 13.32 -4.96
N GLN A 33 -27.75 13.58 -4.34
CA GLN A 33 -27.38 14.93 -3.91
C GLN A 33 -27.13 15.87 -5.09
N VAL A 34 -26.50 15.38 -6.16
CA VAL A 34 -26.26 16.15 -7.39
C VAL A 34 -27.58 16.50 -8.06
N GLU A 35 -28.46 15.54 -8.26
CA GLU A 35 -29.78 15.79 -8.86
C GLU A 35 -30.61 16.78 -8.03
N ALA A 36 -30.54 16.69 -6.70
CA ALA A 36 -31.23 17.63 -5.81
C ALA A 36 -30.67 19.06 -5.96
N TRP A 37 -29.34 19.20 -6.06
CA TRP A 37 -28.68 20.49 -6.25
C TRP A 37 -28.90 21.09 -7.65
N GLU A 38 -28.95 20.26 -8.69
CA GLU A 38 -29.25 20.71 -10.06
C GLU A 38 -30.72 21.17 -10.20
N LYS A 39 -31.64 20.55 -9.46
CA LYS A 39 -33.04 20.97 -9.38
C LYS A 39 -33.23 22.23 -8.54
N ASP A 40 -32.49 22.36 -7.43
CA ASP A 40 -32.53 23.53 -6.55
C ASP A 40 -31.13 23.92 -6.06
N ALA A 41 -30.63 25.05 -6.56
CA ALA A 41 -29.34 25.62 -6.14
C ALA A 41 -29.31 26.11 -4.68
N LYS A 42 -30.43 26.03 -3.94
CA LYS A 42 -30.47 26.22 -2.48
C LYS A 42 -30.35 24.93 -1.69
N ALA A 43 -30.43 23.77 -2.34
CA ALA A 43 -30.23 22.48 -1.70
C ALA A 43 -28.78 22.33 -1.17
N LYS A 44 -28.45 21.18 -0.59
CA LYS A 44 -27.07 20.93 -0.13
C LYS A 44 -26.11 20.90 -1.33
N ASN A 45 -25.05 21.70 -1.31
CA ASN A 45 -24.07 21.72 -2.40
C ASN A 45 -23.10 20.52 -2.30
N PRO A 46 -23.17 19.53 -3.21
CA PRO A 46 -22.35 18.32 -3.13
C PRO A 46 -20.87 18.56 -3.47
N TYR A 47 -20.52 19.73 -4.02
CA TYR A 47 -19.16 20.08 -4.42
C TYR A 47 -18.39 20.87 -3.36
N LYS A 48 -19.06 21.28 -2.27
CA LYS A 48 -18.39 21.90 -1.12
C LYS A 48 -17.91 20.81 -0.17
N THR A 49 -16.63 20.84 0.19
CA THR A 49 -16.07 20.00 1.25
C THR A 49 -16.65 20.42 2.59
N GLU A 50 -17.61 19.64 3.08
CA GLU A 50 -18.06 19.75 4.46
C GLU A 50 -17.09 18.99 5.34
N VAL A 51 -16.38 19.72 6.20
CA VAL A 51 -15.67 19.10 7.30
C VAL A 51 -16.75 18.59 8.25
N LYS A 52 -16.86 17.27 8.39
CA LYS A 52 -17.64 16.69 9.49
C LYS A 52 -16.98 17.17 10.79
N SER A 53 -17.45 18.28 11.36
CA SER A 53 -17.30 18.48 12.80
C SER A 53 -18.01 17.31 13.43
N GLU A 54 -17.29 16.52 14.23
CA GLU A 54 -17.79 15.37 14.98
C GLU A 54 -19.23 15.61 15.45
N CYS A 55 -20.19 15.00 14.76
CA CYS A 55 -21.52 14.81 15.31
C CYS A 55 -21.43 13.51 16.11
N LEU A 56 -21.42 13.64 17.43
CA LEU A 56 -21.81 12.55 18.33
C LEU A 56 -23.10 11.92 17.80
N PRO A 57 -23.20 10.57 17.74
CA PRO A 57 -24.42 9.93 17.30
C PRO A 57 -25.51 10.21 18.34
N GLN A 58 -26.39 11.17 18.04
CA GLN A 58 -27.72 11.19 18.60
C GLN A 58 -28.62 10.48 17.59
N ASP A 59 -29.30 9.46 18.11
CA ASP A 59 -30.42 8.74 17.54
C ASP A 59 -30.07 7.54 16.66
N GLY A 60 -30.34 6.36 17.24
CA GLY A 60 -30.15 5.04 16.64
C GLY A 60 -31.16 4.75 15.54
N ALA A 61 -30.95 5.39 14.39
CA ALA A 61 -31.60 4.99 13.15
C ALA A 61 -30.77 3.90 12.48
N ASN A 62 -31.18 2.66 12.69
CA ASN A 62 -30.70 1.47 12.02
C ASN A 62 -30.90 1.63 10.49
N CYS A 63 -29.85 1.97 9.74
CA CYS A 63 -29.90 1.97 8.27
C CYS A 63 -29.70 0.52 7.77
N PRO A 64 -30.68 -0.06 7.05
CA PRO A 64 -30.56 -1.42 6.54
C PRO A 64 -29.62 -1.44 5.34
N VAL A 65 -28.43 -2.00 5.50
CA VAL A 65 -27.50 -2.24 4.39
C VAL A 65 -27.85 -3.59 3.76
N LEU A 66 -28.40 -3.54 2.55
CA LEU A 66 -28.48 -4.73 1.70
C LEU A 66 -27.07 -5.25 1.43
N LYS A 67 -26.79 -6.47 1.90
CA LYS A 67 -25.66 -7.27 1.45
C LYS A 67 -25.83 -7.53 -0.05
N VAL A 68 -25.14 -6.75 -0.87
CA VAL A 68 -24.92 -7.09 -2.27
C VAL A 68 -23.52 -7.68 -2.36
N GLU A 69 -23.46 -8.97 -2.67
CA GLU A 69 -22.24 -9.70 -3.00
C GLU A 69 -21.66 -9.13 -4.30
N LEU A 70 -20.89 -8.05 -4.21
CA LEU A 70 -20.07 -7.55 -5.30
C LEU A 70 -18.61 -7.70 -4.89
N PHE A 71 -17.80 -8.26 -5.79
CA PHE A 71 -16.38 -8.62 -5.64
C PHE A 71 -15.60 -7.64 -4.74
N ILE A 72 -15.51 -7.96 -3.44
CA ILE A 72 -14.85 -7.13 -2.44
C ILE A 72 -13.36 -7.42 -2.54
N ALA A 73 -12.56 -6.41 -2.91
CA ALA A 73 -11.11 -6.52 -2.81
C ALA A 73 -10.72 -6.75 -1.34
N VAL A 74 -10.09 -7.88 -1.05
CA VAL A 74 -9.76 -8.30 0.31
C VAL A 74 -8.55 -7.50 0.81
N SER A 75 -8.64 -6.87 1.99
CA SER A 75 -7.52 -6.18 2.64
C SER A 75 -6.52 -7.18 3.27
N GLU A 76 -5.24 -6.81 3.40
CA GLU A 76 -4.24 -7.57 4.17
C GLU A 76 -4.71 -7.82 5.61
N HIS A 77 -5.38 -6.85 6.23
CA HIS A 77 -5.91 -6.98 7.59
C HIS A 77 -7.04 -7.99 7.68
N ALA A 78 -7.93 -8.01 6.68
CA ALA A 78 -9.00 -9.00 6.59
C ALA A 78 -8.43 -10.41 6.43
N VAL A 79 -7.40 -10.58 5.58
CA VAL A 79 -6.69 -11.86 5.43
C VAL A 79 -6.04 -12.29 6.74
N ARG A 80 -5.35 -11.37 7.45
CA ARG A 80 -4.74 -11.68 8.74
C ARG A 80 -5.75 -12.14 9.78
N LEU A 81 -6.92 -11.51 9.83
CA LEU A 81 -8.00 -11.90 10.73
C LEU A 81 -8.55 -13.29 10.38
N GLU A 82 -8.73 -13.60 9.10
CA GLU A 82 -9.14 -14.94 8.66
C GLU A 82 -8.10 -15.99 9.03
N LEU A 83 -6.81 -15.72 8.79
CA LEU A 83 -5.71 -16.61 9.18
C LEU A 83 -5.58 -16.78 10.69
N ALA A 84 -5.84 -15.75 11.49
CA ALA A 84 -5.86 -15.84 12.94
C ALA A 84 -6.99 -16.76 13.44
N LYS A 85 -8.19 -16.64 12.85
CA LYS A 85 -9.31 -17.54 13.15
C LYS A 85 -9.01 -18.99 12.75
N GLU A 86 -8.34 -19.21 11.61
CA GLU A 86 -7.87 -20.54 11.21
C GLU A 86 -6.89 -21.13 12.25
N VAL A 87 -5.98 -20.31 12.80
CA VAL A 87 -5.05 -20.74 13.86
C VAL A 87 -5.80 -21.14 15.12
N GLU A 88 -6.69 -20.29 15.62
CA GLU A 88 -7.51 -20.56 16.82
C GLU A 88 -8.30 -21.86 16.67
N GLN A 89 -8.91 -22.10 15.50
CA GLN A 89 -9.64 -23.34 15.22
C GLN A 89 -8.75 -24.58 15.22
N SER A 90 -7.49 -24.44 14.79
CA SER A 90 -6.51 -25.54 14.79
C SER A 90 -5.96 -25.88 16.18
N GLU A 91 -6.12 -24.98 17.15
CA GLU A 91 -5.71 -25.14 18.54
C GLU A 91 -6.82 -25.75 19.40
N ILE A 92 -8.09 -25.59 19.00
CA ILE A 92 -9.23 -26.20 19.68
C ILE A 92 -9.14 -27.74 19.57
N GLY A 93 -8.69 -28.40 20.64
CA GLY A 93 -8.62 -29.85 20.77
C GLY A 93 -7.22 -30.47 20.64
N ARG A 94 -6.15 -29.67 20.54
CA ARG A 94 -4.78 -30.18 20.72
C ARG A 94 -4.41 -30.20 22.20
N ASP A 95 -4.00 -31.35 22.71
CA ASP A 95 -3.35 -31.44 24.01
C ASP A 95 -2.04 -30.63 23.99
N SER A 96 -1.82 -29.84 25.04
CA SER A 96 -0.77 -28.82 25.22
C SER A 96 0.67 -29.33 25.25
N ASP A 97 0.91 -30.57 24.82
CA ASP A 97 2.17 -31.28 25.04
C ASP A 97 3.15 -31.18 23.85
N PHE A 98 2.72 -30.63 22.71
CA PHE A 98 3.59 -30.28 21.59
C PHE A 98 4.04 -28.81 21.70
N LEU A 99 5.25 -28.63 22.23
CA LEU A 99 6.02 -27.40 22.38
C LEU A 99 5.83 -26.36 21.27
N ASP A 100 5.55 -25.09 21.64
CA ASP A 100 5.94 -23.83 20.97
C ASP A 100 6.05 -23.79 19.42
N GLU A 101 5.22 -24.52 18.68
CA GLU A 101 5.23 -24.49 17.21
C GLU A 101 4.45 -23.29 16.69
N VAL A 102 5.16 -22.24 16.26
CA VAL A 102 4.56 -21.04 15.63
C VAL A 102 3.84 -21.44 14.35
N HIS A 103 2.52 -21.25 14.27
CA HIS A 103 1.72 -21.64 13.09
C HIS A 103 2.31 -21.12 11.75
N PRO A 104 2.30 -21.90 10.65
CA PRO A 104 2.90 -21.52 9.36
C PRO A 104 2.44 -20.16 8.80
N SER A 105 1.16 -19.82 8.97
CA SER A 105 0.62 -18.51 8.56
C SER A 105 1.23 -17.33 9.34
N ILE A 106 1.56 -17.54 10.62
CA ILE A 106 2.23 -16.56 11.48
C ILE A 106 3.69 -16.39 11.03
N MET A 107 4.38 -17.48 10.70
CA MET A 107 5.74 -17.42 10.15
C MET A 107 5.79 -16.61 8.84
N ILE A 108 4.85 -16.83 7.92
CA ILE A 108 4.79 -16.06 6.67
C ILE A 108 4.43 -14.60 6.93
N SER A 109 3.41 -14.32 7.74
CA SER A 109 2.98 -12.94 8.02
C SER A 109 4.07 -12.12 8.73
N THR A 110 4.80 -12.70 9.67
CA THR A 110 5.95 -12.07 10.33
C THR A 110 7.10 -11.82 9.35
N GLY A 111 7.35 -12.75 8.42
CA GLY A 111 8.32 -12.57 7.34
C GLY A 111 7.97 -11.39 6.42
N LEU A 112 6.69 -11.24 6.06
CA LEU A 112 6.21 -10.10 5.26
C LEU A 112 6.32 -8.77 6.03
N GLN A 113 6.06 -8.76 7.34
CA GLN A 113 6.28 -7.56 8.17
C GLN A 113 7.76 -7.17 8.24
N ILE A 114 8.66 -8.15 8.36
CA ILE A 114 10.11 -7.89 8.34
C ILE A 114 10.53 -7.33 6.98
N GLU A 115 9.98 -7.84 5.88
CA GLU A 115 10.23 -7.28 4.53
C GLU A 115 9.76 -5.83 4.45
N ASP A 116 8.58 -5.51 5.00
CA ASP A 116 8.05 -4.15 5.07
C ASP A 116 8.94 -3.25 5.95
N GLU A 117 9.42 -3.71 7.10
CA GLU A 117 10.34 -2.98 7.98
C GLU A 117 11.71 -2.74 7.31
N GLN A 118 12.24 -3.76 6.62
CA GLN A 118 13.41 -3.60 5.74
C GLN A 118 13.11 -2.55 4.67
N TYR A 119 11.89 -2.52 4.13
CA TYR A 119 11.49 -1.59 3.09
C TYR A 119 11.36 -0.14 3.58
N VAL A 120 10.78 0.11 4.76
CA VAL A 120 10.55 1.46 5.32
C VAL A 120 11.86 2.23 5.52
N LEU A 121 12.92 1.55 5.95
CA LEU A 121 14.24 2.14 6.16
C LEU A 121 14.90 2.60 4.83
N SER A 122 14.28 2.29 3.66
CA SER A 122 14.85 2.44 2.31
C SER A 122 14.47 3.72 1.60
N ILE A 123 13.41 4.40 2.03
CA ILE A 123 12.61 5.23 1.11
C ILE A 123 12.79 6.70 1.46
N SER A 124 13.95 7.21 1.10
CA SER A 124 14.22 8.64 1.03
C SER A 124 15.34 8.95 0.03
N CYS A 125 15.34 8.29 -1.14
CA CYS A 125 16.20 8.69 -2.25
C CYS A 125 15.35 9.26 -3.39
N PHE A 126 15.78 10.42 -3.87
CA PHE A 126 15.34 11.04 -5.12
C PHE A 126 15.66 10.08 -6.26
N VAL A 127 14.65 9.47 -6.88
CA VAL A 127 14.84 8.68 -8.10
C VAL A 127 13.88 9.21 -9.15
N GLN A 128 14.28 10.32 -9.78
CA GLN A 128 14.00 10.49 -11.20
C GLN A 128 15.04 9.65 -11.93
N PHE A 129 14.56 8.81 -12.86
CA PHE A 129 15.34 7.92 -13.74
C PHE A 129 16.03 6.74 -13.05
N PHE A 130 15.52 5.51 -13.27
CA PHE A 130 16.27 4.37 -13.84
C PHE A 130 15.32 3.16 -14.04
N PRO A 131 15.49 2.35 -15.11
CA PRO A 131 14.57 1.30 -15.48
C PRO A 131 14.89 -0.06 -14.81
N ASP A 132 13.83 -0.67 -14.30
CA ASP A 132 13.42 -2.07 -14.37
C ASP A 132 14.44 -3.24 -14.38
N SER A 133 15.57 -3.14 -13.67
CA SER A 133 16.39 -4.32 -13.40
C SER A 133 16.89 -4.33 -11.95
N PHE A 134 16.45 -5.38 -11.22
CA PHE A 134 16.77 -5.68 -9.81
C PHE A 134 16.11 -4.79 -8.74
N ILE A 135 14.80 -4.96 -8.51
CA ILE A 135 14.09 -4.42 -7.32
C ILE A 135 14.56 -5.05 -5.99
N ARG A 136 15.53 -5.98 -6.02
CA ARG A 136 16.17 -6.60 -4.85
C ARG A 136 17.46 -5.90 -4.35
N ARG A 137 17.72 -4.66 -4.78
CA ARG A 137 18.76 -3.80 -4.19
C ARG A 137 18.13 -2.52 -3.67
N ARG A 138 17.80 -2.54 -2.38
CA ARG A 138 17.20 -1.42 -1.65
C ARG A 138 18.11 -1.06 -0.49
N LEU A 139 18.05 0.20 -0.05
CA LEU A 139 18.66 0.76 1.17
C LEU A 139 20.10 1.28 1.12
N ALA A 140 20.25 2.45 0.51
CA ALA A 140 21.37 3.37 0.76
C ALA A 140 20.95 4.72 1.39
N SER A 141 19.66 4.97 1.72
CA SER A 141 19.17 6.36 1.81
C SER A 141 18.93 7.00 3.17
N ASP A 142 18.64 6.28 4.27
CA ASP A 142 18.43 6.99 5.55
C ASP A 142 19.74 7.66 6.01
N LEU A 143 20.87 6.96 5.93
CA LEU A 143 22.21 7.49 6.19
C LEU A 143 22.66 8.58 5.19
N SER A 144 22.08 8.65 3.99
CA SER A 144 22.40 9.71 3.01
C SER A 144 21.42 10.89 3.07
N SER A 145 20.20 10.68 3.59
CA SER A 145 19.20 11.73 3.83
C SER A 145 19.54 12.56 5.07
N LEU A 146 20.14 11.90 6.06
CA LEU A 146 20.98 12.53 7.06
C LEU A 146 22.26 12.95 6.35
N GLY A 147 22.35 14.21 5.92
CA GLY A 147 23.57 14.72 5.28
C GLY A 147 24.80 14.54 6.18
N GLN A 148 25.96 15.06 5.76
CA GLN A 148 27.23 14.97 6.51
C GLN A 148 27.16 15.44 7.98
N HIS A 149 26.07 16.12 8.39
CA HIS A 149 25.81 16.61 9.75
C HIS A 149 24.67 15.86 10.46
N ALA A 150 24.65 14.53 10.38
CA ALA A 150 23.73 13.70 11.15
C ALA A 150 23.95 13.94 12.66
N THR A 151 22.88 14.21 13.42
CA THR A 151 23.00 14.35 14.88
C THR A 151 23.30 12.99 15.50
N ASN A 152 24.15 12.93 16.53
CA ASN A 152 24.41 11.69 17.29
C ASN A 152 23.12 10.98 17.75
N LYS A 153 22.10 11.75 18.15
CA LYS A 153 20.76 11.22 18.49
C LYS A 153 20.13 10.46 17.32
N GLN A 154 20.23 10.99 16.10
CA GLN A 154 19.67 10.34 14.92
C GLN A 154 20.45 9.08 14.57
N LEU A 155 21.79 9.13 14.61
CA LEU A 155 22.65 7.96 14.41
C LEU A 155 22.36 6.84 15.42
N ALA A 156 22.18 7.18 16.71
CA ALA A 156 21.81 6.24 17.75
C ALA A 156 20.45 5.57 17.46
N THR A 157 19.41 6.37 17.14
CA THR A 157 18.09 5.80 16.81
C THR A 157 18.12 4.87 15.59
N MET A 158 18.98 5.16 14.60
CA MET A 158 19.13 4.30 13.42
C MET A 158 19.87 3.00 13.76
N ALA A 159 20.92 3.07 14.59
CA ALA A 159 21.62 1.89 15.08
C ALA A 159 20.70 1.00 15.91
N GLU A 160 19.89 1.57 16.80
CA GLU A 160 18.89 0.84 17.60
C GLU A 160 17.85 0.14 16.73
N ARG A 161 17.28 0.84 15.72
CA ARG A 161 16.34 0.25 14.76
C ARG A 161 16.96 -0.90 13.99
N SER A 162 18.19 -0.72 13.49
CA SER A 162 18.94 -1.75 12.78
C SER A 162 19.20 -2.98 13.64
N ASN A 163 19.60 -2.79 14.90
CA ASN A 163 19.84 -3.88 15.84
C ASN A 163 18.55 -4.61 16.25
N LYS A 164 17.44 -3.88 16.43
CA LYS A 164 16.12 -4.49 16.67
C LYS A 164 15.70 -5.37 15.49
N LEU A 165 15.81 -4.85 14.27
CA LEU A 165 15.47 -5.59 13.06
C LEU A 165 16.37 -6.80 12.86
N ARG A 166 17.68 -6.69 13.15
CA ARG A 166 18.61 -7.82 13.07
C ARG A 166 18.21 -8.96 14.01
N ARG A 167 17.84 -8.64 15.26
CA ARG A 167 17.37 -9.65 16.23
C ARG A 167 16.08 -10.32 15.76
N LYS A 168 15.12 -9.53 15.25
CA LYS A 168 13.85 -10.05 14.71
C LYS A 168 14.08 -10.97 13.49
N ILE A 169 15.02 -10.62 12.62
CA ILE A 169 15.42 -11.46 11.48
C ILE A 169 16.05 -12.76 11.96
N ALA A 170 16.95 -12.72 12.94
CA ALA A 170 17.59 -13.92 13.47
C ALA A 170 16.57 -14.91 14.05
N SER A 171 15.70 -14.44 14.95
CA SER A 171 14.65 -15.29 15.53
C SER A 171 13.67 -15.84 14.48
N TRP A 172 13.35 -15.04 13.47
CA TRP A 172 12.48 -15.48 12.38
C TRP A 172 13.16 -16.54 11.50
N ILE A 173 14.46 -16.42 11.24
CA ILE A 173 15.23 -17.43 10.50
C ILE A 173 15.22 -18.75 11.27
N ASP A 174 15.35 -18.74 12.60
CA ASP A 174 15.31 -19.97 13.39
C ASP A 174 13.99 -20.72 13.18
N VAL A 175 12.85 -20.02 13.26
CA VAL A 175 11.52 -20.59 12.96
C VAL A 175 11.40 -21.01 11.48
N GLN A 176 11.98 -20.23 10.56
CA GLN A 176 11.98 -20.55 9.13
C GLN A 176 12.67 -21.90 8.86
N THR A 177 13.72 -22.26 9.60
CA THR A 177 14.43 -23.54 9.39
C THR A 177 13.58 -24.76 9.69
N LEU A 178 12.59 -24.64 10.58
CA LEU A 178 11.65 -25.72 10.92
C LEU A 178 10.73 -26.06 9.73
N TYR A 179 10.20 -25.03 9.07
CA TYR A 179 9.22 -25.17 7.99
C TYR A 179 9.84 -25.25 6.59
N MET A 180 11.01 -24.65 6.39
CA MET A 180 11.70 -24.57 5.09
C MET A 180 13.20 -24.88 5.23
N PRO A 181 13.56 -26.15 5.50
CA PRO A 181 14.95 -26.54 5.75
C PRO A 181 15.87 -26.32 4.54
N ALA A 182 15.33 -26.34 3.32
CA ALA A 182 16.10 -26.03 2.11
C ALA A 182 16.71 -24.60 2.14
N VAL A 183 16.05 -23.65 2.81
CA VAL A 183 16.58 -22.29 2.97
C VAL A 183 17.84 -22.28 3.83
N ALA A 184 17.91 -23.12 4.87
CA ALA A 184 19.10 -23.23 5.71
C ALA A 184 20.32 -23.67 4.90
N LEU A 185 20.13 -24.65 4.00
CA LEU A 185 21.18 -25.11 3.09
C LEU A 185 21.66 -24.00 2.16
N GLU A 186 20.74 -23.24 1.57
CA GLU A 186 21.09 -22.13 0.68
C GLU A 186 21.80 -20.98 1.41
N ARG A 187 21.41 -20.70 2.66
CA ARG A 187 22.13 -19.76 3.53
C ARG A 187 23.52 -20.26 3.86
N ALA A 188 23.68 -21.56 4.17
CA ALA A 188 25.00 -22.16 4.46
C ALA A 188 25.94 -22.11 3.25
N LYS A 189 25.47 -22.44 2.04
CA LYS A 189 26.24 -22.33 0.79
C LYS A 189 26.74 -20.89 0.54
N ARG A 190 25.86 -19.90 0.76
CA ARG A 190 26.21 -18.47 0.58
C ARG A 190 27.08 -17.92 1.71
N GLY A 191 26.90 -18.41 2.93
CA GLY A 191 27.70 -18.05 4.10
C GLY A 191 29.12 -18.61 4.03
N ALA A 192 29.29 -19.84 3.53
CA ALA A 192 30.59 -20.44 3.26
C ALA A 192 31.39 -19.71 2.17
N SER A 193 30.72 -18.92 1.33
CA SER A 193 31.33 -18.07 0.30
C SER A 193 31.61 -16.63 0.77
N ALA A 194 31.34 -16.29 2.04
CA ALA A 194 31.62 -14.98 2.61
C ALA A 194 33.09 -14.88 3.07
N ASN A 195 33.75 -13.75 2.75
CA ASN A 195 35.18 -13.49 2.88
C ASN A 195 35.88 -13.96 4.19
N PRO A 196 37.17 -14.32 4.13
CA PRO A 196 37.97 -14.82 5.26
C PRO A 196 38.27 -13.81 6.39
N ASP A 197 37.87 -12.53 6.27
CA ASP A 197 38.24 -11.46 7.20
C ASP A 197 37.27 -11.26 8.40
N GLY A 198 36.34 -12.19 8.66
CA GLY A 198 35.53 -12.20 9.89
C GLY A 198 34.51 -11.06 10.06
N VAL A 199 34.38 -10.14 9.10
CA VAL A 199 33.31 -9.13 9.08
C VAL A 199 32.11 -9.70 8.33
N ALA A 200 30.99 -9.99 8.99
CA ALA A 200 29.75 -10.30 8.30
C ALA A 200 29.27 -9.05 7.53
N PRO A 201 29.37 -8.95 6.18
CA PRO A 201 29.29 -7.66 5.49
C PRO A 201 27.90 -7.43 4.89
N THR A 202 26.87 -8.15 5.35
CA THR A 202 25.50 -7.92 4.87
C THR A 202 24.79 -6.99 5.84
N LYS A 203 24.58 -5.74 5.42
CA LYS A 203 23.73 -4.79 6.15
C LYS A 203 22.35 -5.42 6.39
N VAL A 204 21.70 -5.12 7.52
CA VAL A 204 20.47 -5.78 7.99
C VAL A 204 19.34 -5.74 6.93
N GLN A 205 19.26 -4.62 6.22
CA GLN A 205 18.39 -4.38 5.06
C GLN A 205 18.57 -5.32 3.86
N ASN A 206 19.75 -5.91 3.70
CA ASN A 206 20.13 -6.71 2.52
C ASN A 206 20.03 -8.21 2.80
N VAL A 207 19.65 -8.58 4.02
CA VAL A 207 19.47 -9.97 4.40
C VAL A 207 18.28 -10.51 3.62
N SER A 208 18.55 -11.43 2.70
CA SER A 208 17.51 -12.11 1.93
C SER A 208 16.65 -12.95 2.87
N LEU A 209 15.36 -12.64 2.95
CA LEU A 209 14.42 -13.37 3.79
C LEU A 209 14.06 -14.75 3.21
N TRP A 210 14.07 -14.90 1.89
CA TRP A 210 13.72 -16.18 1.23
C TRP A 210 12.31 -16.65 1.57
N LEU A 211 11.33 -15.78 1.32
CA LEU A 211 9.93 -16.16 1.33
C LEU A 211 9.63 -17.18 0.22
N PRO A 212 8.54 -17.97 0.33
CA PRO A 212 8.16 -18.97 -0.68
C PRO A 212 8.25 -18.46 -2.11
N SER A 213 7.72 -17.26 -2.40
CA SER A 213 7.74 -16.60 -3.73
C SER A 213 9.13 -16.39 -4.31
N ALA A 214 10.17 -16.32 -3.47
CA ALA A 214 11.57 -16.15 -3.87
C ALA A 214 12.37 -17.46 -3.87
N LEU A 215 11.78 -18.56 -3.41
CA LEU A 215 12.44 -19.87 -3.32
C LEU A 215 12.00 -20.85 -4.41
N LEU A 216 10.92 -20.56 -5.14
CA LEU A 216 10.34 -21.44 -6.16
C LEU A 216 11.33 -21.93 -7.22
N ASP A 217 12.30 -21.10 -7.61
CA ASP A 217 13.33 -21.45 -8.60
C ASP A 217 14.48 -22.29 -8.02
N VAL A 218 14.56 -22.39 -6.68
CA VAL A 218 15.72 -22.90 -5.95
C VAL A 218 15.40 -24.20 -5.21
N ALA A 219 14.23 -24.31 -4.61
CA ALA A 219 13.84 -25.48 -3.82
C ALA A 219 12.32 -25.71 -3.81
N PRO A 220 11.87 -26.97 -3.66
CA PRO A 220 10.46 -27.27 -3.47
C PRO A 220 9.97 -26.68 -2.14
N VAL A 221 8.87 -25.92 -2.21
CA VAL A 221 8.18 -25.36 -1.03
C VAL A 221 6.79 -25.96 -0.94
N ASP A 222 6.35 -26.22 0.29
CA ASP A 222 5.02 -26.73 0.54
C ASP A 222 3.93 -25.84 -0.07
N ALA A 223 2.84 -26.45 -0.53
CA ALA A 223 1.73 -25.74 -1.17
C ALA A 223 0.98 -24.84 -0.18
N SER A 224 0.88 -25.22 1.09
CA SER A 224 0.19 -24.44 2.12
C SER A 224 0.89 -23.09 2.37
N LEU A 225 2.21 -23.08 2.52
CA LEU A 225 3.02 -21.87 2.69
C LEU A 225 2.88 -20.91 1.51
N ARG A 226 2.84 -21.46 0.29
CA ARG A 226 2.62 -20.68 -0.93
C ARG A 226 1.24 -20.03 -0.96
N LEU A 227 0.21 -20.76 -0.50
CA LEU A 227 -1.15 -20.23 -0.41
C LEU A 227 -1.26 -19.14 0.67
N TYR A 228 -0.63 -19.30 1.83
CA TYR A 228 -0.61 -18.27 2.86
C TYR A 228 0.08 -17.00 2.40
N GLU A 229 1.24 -17.12 1.73
CA GLU A 229 1.89 -15.96 1.12
C GLU A 229 1.01 -15.33 0.06
N TRP A 230 0.39 -16.13 -0.82
CA TRP A 230 -0.53 -15.63 -1.85
C TRP A 230 -1.63 -14.74 -1.26
N LYS A 231 -2.40 -15.25 -0.30
CA LYS A 231 -3.53 -14.51 0.31
C LYS A 231 -3.04 -13.18 0.88
N LEU A 232 -1.91 -13.19 1.60
CA LEU A 232 -1.35 -11.98 2.19
C LEU A 232 -0.84 -10.99 1.13
N ARG A 233 -0.20 -11.46 0.05
CA ARG A 233 0.28 -10.62 -1.05
C ARG A 233 -0.86 -10.00 -1.85
N GLU A 234 -1.96 -10.72 -2.04
CA GLU A 234 -3.16 -10.20 -2.66
C GLU A 234 -3.73 -9.03 -1.86
N GLY A 235 -3.91 -9.21 -0.54
CA GLY A 235 -4.33 -8.12 0.34
C GLY A 235 -3.36 -6.94 0.35
N GLN A 236 -2.05 -7.20 0.40
CA GLN A 236 -1.04 -6.15 0.32
C GLN A 236 -1.11 -5.35 -0.98
N ALA A 237 -1.43 -5.98 -2.11
CA ALA A 237 -1.53 -5.31 -3.40
C ALA A 237 -2.74 -4.37 -3.42
N TYR A 238 -3.90 -4.81 -2.93
CA TYR A 238 -5.09 -3.97 -2.85
C TYR A 238 -4.92 -2.80 -1.88
N ASP A 239 -4.38 -3.05 -0.68
CA ASP A 239 -4.12 -1.98 0.30
C ASP A 239 -3.09 -0.96 -0.25
N ALA A 240 -2.05 -1.43 -0.95
CA ALA A 240 -1.08 -0.54 -1.56
C ALA A 240 -1.68 0.31 -2.69
N LEU A 241 -2.64 -0.22 -3.47
CA LEU A 241 -3.37 0.56 -4.47
C LEU A 241 -4.27 1.62 -3.81
N GLU A 242 -4.96 1.29 -2.72
CA GLU A 242 -5.80 2.28 -2.03
C GLU A 242 -4.94 3.36 -1.36
N GLU A 243 -3.83 2.99 -0.74
CA GLU A 243 -2.85 3.95 -0.22
C GLU A 243 -2.30 4.85 -1.34
N LEU A 244 -2.03 4.29 -2.51
CA LEU A 244 -1.57 5.04 -3.68
C LEU A 244 -2.63 6.06 -4.14
N ARG A 245 -3.88 5.63 -4.32
CA ARG A 245 -5.01 6.51 -4.69
C ARG A 245 -5.22 7.61 -3.66
N HIS A 246 -5.24 7.26 -2.38
CA HIS A 246 -5.39 8.21 -1.29
C HIS A 246 -4.31 9.29 -1.34
N ASN A 247 -3.03 8.89 -1.39
CA ASN A 247 -1.93 9.84 -1.45
C ASN A 247 -1.95 10.71 -2.72
N LEU A 248 -2.39 10.17 -3.87
CA LEU A 248 -2.58 10.95 -5.09
C LEU A 248 -3.70 12.00 -4.96
N ARG A 249 -4.84 11.64 -4.35
CA ARG A 249 -5.94 12.58 -4.04
C ARG A 249 -5.42 13.73 -3.15
N LEU A 250 -4.70 13.41 -2.07
CA LEU A 250 -4.11 14.42 -1.19
C LEU A 250 -3.11 15.32 -1.94
N ARG A 251 -2.31 14.76 -2.85
CA ARG A 251 -1.32 15.54 -3.61
C ARG A 251 -2.00 16.56 -4.49
N SER A 252 -3.07 16.16 -5.19
CA SER A 252 -3.88 17.07 -5.99
C SER A 252 -4.50 18.18 -5.15
N HIS A 253 -4.99 17.87 -3.94
CA HIS A 253 -5.51 18.89 -3.03
C HIS A 253 -4.42 19.88 -2.60
N LEU A 254 -3.27 19.39 -2.14
CA LEU A 254 -2.16 20.23 -1.70
C LEU A 254 -1.61 21.13 -2.81
N LEU A 255 -1.61 20.65 -4.07
CA LEU A 255 -1.22 21.47 -5.21
C LEU A 255 -2.21 22.62 -5.44
N LYS A 256 -3.51 22.32 -5.44
CA LYS A 256 -4.56 23.36 -5.54
C LYS A 256 -4.49 24.38 -4.40
N ASP A 257 -4.26 23.91 -3.18
CA ASP A 257 -4.08 24.78 -2.01
C ASP A 257 -2.83 25.64 -2.13
N LYS A 258 -1.72 25.06 -2.59
CA LYS A 258 -0.48 25.81 -2.82
C LYS A 258 -0.71 26.92 -3.83
N ASP A 259 -1.32 26.61 -4.97
CA ASP A 259 -1.57 27.58 -6.03
C ASP A 259 -2.49 28.72 -5.55
N ARG A 260 -3.51 28.38 -4.75
CA ARG A 260 -4.47 29.35 -4.21
C ARG A 260 -3.91 30.21 -3.07
N PHE A 261 -3.21 29.61 -2.11
CA PHE A 261 -2.92 30.23 -0.82
C PHE A 261 -1.43 30.44 -0.53
N ALA A 262 -0.51 29.69 -1.14
CA ALA A 262 0.91 29.88 -0.84
C ALA A 262 1.43 31.17 -1.47
N ARG A 263 1.75 32.16 -0.64
CA ARG A 263 2.36 33.43 -1.03
C ARG A 263 3.68 33.64 -0.28
N GLY A 264 4.71 34.16 -0.95
CA GLY A 264 6.04 34.36 -0.38
C GLY A 264 6.83 33.07 -0.14
N VAL A 265 8.11 33.21 0.25
CA VAL A 265 9.07 32.10 0.33
C VAL A 265 8.71 31.11 1.44
N LYS A 266 8.35 31.59 2.64
CA LYS A 266 8.05 30.74 3.81
C LYS A 266 6.94 29.71 3.51
N HIS A 267 5.81 30.17 2.97
CA HIS A 267 4.68 29.29 2.64
C HIS A 267 5.01 28.34 1.49
N ASN A 268 5.66 28.84 0.43
CA ASN A 268 6.09 28.00 -0.69
C ASN A 268 7.02 26.86 -0.25
N THR A 269 8.01 27.17 0.60
CA THR A 269 8.94 26.15 1.12
C THR A 269 8.21 25.10 1.96
N ARG A 270 7.28 25.52 2.84
CA ARG A 270 6.48 24.59 3.66
C ARG A 270 5.58 23.69 2.80
N SER A 271 4.85 24.26 1.85
CA SER A 271 4.00 23.50 0.93
C SER A 271 4.82 22.52 0.08
N ASN A 272 5.97 22.96 -0.46
CA ASN A 272 6.86 22.09 -1.22
C ASN A 272 7.43 20.95 -0.35
N ALA A 273 7.73 21.20 0.93
CA ALA A 273 8.17 20.16 1.86
C ALA A 273 7.05 19.14 2.14
N ALA A 274 5.80 19.57 2.29
CA ALA A 274 4.65 18.68 2.45
C ALA A 274 4.42 17.83 1.19
N ILE A 275 4.45 18.44 0.00
CA ILE A 275 4.34 17.73 -1.29
C ILE A 275 5.48 16.72 -1.44
N LYS A 276 6.72 17.08 -1.06
CA LYS A 276 7.87 16.15 -1.13
C LYS A 276 7.66 14.94 -0.21
N LYS A 277 7.17 15.13 1.01
CA LYS A 277 6.82 14.02 1.91
C LYS A 277 5.75 13.11 1.32
N LEU A 278 4.74 13.70 0.67
CA LEU A 278 3.68 12.92 0.06
C LEU A 278 4.15 12.14 -1.17
N ASN A 279 5.04 12.72 -2.00
CA ASN A 279 5.67 12.00 -3.11
C ASN A 279 6.47 10.78 -2.62
N VAL A 280 7.12 10.88 -1.45
CA VAL A 280 7.80 9.72 -0.83
C VAL A 280 6.79 8.62 -0.48
N LYS A 281 5.62 8.97 0.07
CA LYS A 281 4.55 8.01 0.36
C LYS A 281 3.99 7.36 -0.92
N ILE A 282 3.74 8.16 -1.97
CA ILE A 282 3.28 7.68 -3.28
C ILE A 282 4.26 6.65 -3.85
N ASN A 283 5.55 6.98 -3.85
CA ASN A 283 6.59 6.08 -4.34
C ASN A 283 6.67 4.80 -3.50
N ARG A 284 6.54 4.91 -2.17
CA ARG A 284 6.49 3.74 -1.28
C ARG A 284 5.31 2.82 -1.62
N ALA A 285 4.11 3.36 -1.75
CA ALA A 285 2.91 2.59 -2.06
C ALA A 285 3.03 1.90 -3.44
N ALA A 286 3.45 2.65 -4.47
CA ALA A 286 3.66 2.11 -5.82
C ALA A 286 4.67 0.95 -5.83
N VAL A 287 5.72 1.06 -5.04
CA VAL A 287 6.75 0.03 -4.97
C VAL A 287 6.30 -1.17 -4.13
N LYS A 288 5.53 -0.97 -3.05
CA LYS A 288 4.89 -2.07 -2.28
C LYS A 288 3.98 -2.87 -3.20
N TYR A 289 3.17 -2.20 -4.01
CA TYR A 289 2.36 -2.82 -5.04
C TYR A 289 3.18 -3.67 -6.02
N ARG A 290 4.24 -3.10 -6.61
CA ARG A 290 5.11 -3.82 -7.58
C ARG A 290 5.78 -5.05 -6.96
N VAL A 291 6.11 -5.02 -5.67
CA VAL A 291 6.68 -6.20 -4.97
C VAL A 291 5.64 -7.27 -4.77
N ALA A 292 4.47 -6.90 -4.25
CA ALA A 292 3.37 -7.82 -4.03
C ALA A 292 2.96 -8.49 -5.35
N ARG A 293 2.79 -7.70 -6.41
CA ARG A 293 2.47 -8.22 -7.75
C ARG A 293 3.54 -9.17 -8.28
N ARG A 294 4.83 -8.89 -8.09
CA ARG A 294 5.91 -9.81 -8.51
C ARG A 294 5.86 -11.14 -7.76
N ALA A 295 5.56 -11.10 -6.46
CA ALA A 295 5.38 -12.32 -5.67
C ALA A 295 4.16 -13.13 -6.15
N LEU A 296 3.06 -12.46 -6.49
CA LEU A 296 1.89 -13.11 -7.11
C LEU A 296 2.25 -13.74 -8.47
N LEU A 297 3.01 -13.03 -9.32
CA LEU A 297 3.47 -13.60 -10.60
C LEU A 297 4.27 -14.90 -10.40
N SER A 298 5.19 -14.94 -9.42
CA SER A 298 5.98 -16.14 -9.18
C SER A 298 5.17 -17.28 -8.56
N LEU A 299 4.22 -16.98 -7.66
CA LEU A 299 3.35 -17.98 -7.02
C LEU A 299 2.26 -18.54 -7.96
N SER A 300 1.82 -17.76 -8.95
CA SER A 300 0.66 -18.09 -9.81
C SER A 300 0.74 -19.43 -10.56
N PRO A 301 1.87 -19.84 -11.17
CA PRO A 301 1.94 -21.08 -11.93
C PRO A 301 1.76 -22.31 -11.02
N GLY A 302 2.22 -22.21 -9.77
CA GLY A 302 2.12 -23.30 -8.79
C GLY A 302 0.74 -23.47 -8.16
N LEU A 303 -0.07 -22.40 -8.14
CA LEU A 303 -1.41 -22.37 -7.54
C LEU A 303 -2.56 -22.45 -8.58
N LYS A 304 -2.24 -22.41 -9.88
CA LYS A 304 -3.21 -22.39 -10.99
C LYS A 304 -4.22 -21.23 -10.91
N MET A 305 -3.78 -20.08 -10.42
CA MET A 305 -4.61 -18.87 -10.34
C MET A 305 -4.31 -17.96 -11.54
N SER A 306 -5.25 -17.82 -12.47
CA SER A 306 -5.08 -17.06 -13.72
C SER A 306 -5.78 -15.70 -13.72
N ASP A 307 -6.91 -15.57 -13.03
CA ASP A 307 -7.86 -14.47 -13.31
C ASP A 307 -7.49 -13.16 -12.61
N TRP A 308 -6.61 -13.22 -11.61
CA TRP A 308 -6.16 -12.08 -10.81
C TRP A 308 -5.39 -11.02 -11.62
N GLN A 309 -4.84 -11.37 -12.78
CA GLN A 309 -4.07 -10.43 -13.60
C GLN A 309 -4.94 -9.34 -14.25
N HIS A 310 -6.24 -9.60 -14.41
CA HIS A 310 -7.19 -8.64 -14.95
C HIS A 310 -7.48 -7.49 -13.97
N THR A 311 -7.48 -7.80 -12.66
CA THR A 311 -7.69 -6.84 -11.57
C THR A 311 -6.38 -6.19 -11.13
N LEU A 312 -5.33 -6.97 -10.90
CA LEU A 312 -4.01 -6.48 -10.47
C LEU A 312 -3.05 -6.37 -11.66
N ARG A 313 -3.20 -5.27 -12.40
CA ARG A 313 -2.44 -4.97 -13.63
C ARG A 313 -1.01 -4.49 -13.34
N ASP A 314 -0.17 -4.49 -14.36
CA ASP A 314 1.18 -3.95 -14.18
C ASP A 314 1.16 -2.44 -13.96
N LEU A 315 1.94 -1.95 -12.98
CA LEU A 315 1.95 -0.54 -12.60
C LEU A 315 3.14 0.17 -13.24
N ALA A 316 2.91 0.74 -14.43
CA ALA A 316 3.89 1.60 -15.09
C ALA A 316 4.07 2.91 -14.33
N GLN A 317 5.15 3.65 -14.61
CA GLN A 317 5.36 4.95 -13.98
C GLN A 317 4.29 5.97 -14.41
N ASP A 318 3.83 5.87 -15.66
CA ASP A 318 2.82 6.77 -16.25
C ASP A 318 1.40 6.53 -15.71
N ASP A 319 1.19 5.40 -15.04
CA ASP A 319 -0.06 5.08 -14.35
C ASP A 319 -0.16 5.79 -13.00
N VAL A 320 0.96 6.22 -12.40
CA VAL A 320 1.03 6.89 -11.10
C VAL A 320 0.68 8.37 -11.27
N ARG A 321 -0.59 8.65 -11.55
CA ARG A 321 -1.09 9.99 -11.83
C ARG A 321 -2.45 10.26 -11.18
N ALA A 322 -2.72 11.52 -10.92
CA ALA A 322 -4.01 11.93 -10.34
C ALA A 322 -5.17 11.67 -11.32
N LEU A 323 -6.39 11.57 -10.79
CA LEU A 323 -7.59 11.33 -11.60
C LEU A 323 -7.78 12.37 -12.72
N SER A 324 -7.47 13.63 -12.42
CA SER A 324 -7.55 14.75 -13.36
C SER A 324 -6.23 15.04 -14.08
N GLU A 325 -5.25 14.15 -14.06
CA GLU A 325 -3.96 14.32 -14.73
C GLU A 325 -3.93 13.49 -16.02
N GLY A 326 -3.65 14.14 -17.16
CA GLY A 326 -3.58 13.50 -18.47
C GLY A 326 -2.15 13.17 -18.87
N LEU A 327 -1.98 12.37 -19.91
CA LEU A 327 -0.68 12.13 -20.54
C LEU A 327 -0.22 13.38 -21.32
N HIS A 328 1.08 13.41 -21.63
CA HIS A 328 1.63 14.47 -22.47
C HIS A 328 1.00 14.40 -23.87
N GLY A 329 0.33 15.48 -24.29
CA GLY A 329 -0.41 15.54 -25.56
C GLY A 329 -1.91 15.29 -25.43
N ASP A 330 -2.42 14.92 -24.25
CA ASP A 330 -3.86 14.80 -24.03
C ASP A 330 -4.53 16.18 -24.00
N THR A 331 -5.66 16.28 -24.72
CA THR A 331 -6.60 17.39 -24.58
C THR A 331 -7.65 17.04 -23.52
N GLU A 332 -8.42 18.02 -23.04
CA GLU A 332 -9.51 17.74 -22.09
C GLU A 332 -10.53 16.72 -22.63
N GLY A 333 -10.71 16.68 -23.96
CA GLY A 333 -11.61 15.74 -24.64
C GLY A 333 -11.04 14.34 -24.88
N THR A 334 -9.75 14.10 -24.60
CA THR A 334 -9.09 12.78 -24.80
C THR A 334 -8.45 12.23 -23.52
N ARG A 335 -8.52 12.97 -22.41
CA ARG A 335 -7.94 12.57 -21.13
C ARG A 335 -8.62 11.31 -20.61
N ARG A 336 -7.81 10.33 -20.21
CA ARG A 336 -8.28 9.09 -19.56
C ARG A 336 -7.67 8.93 -18.16
N PRO A 337 -8.48 8.57 -17.15
CA PRO A 337 -7.94 8.20 -15.86
C PRO A 337 -7.06 6.96 -16.00
N SER A 338 -6.02 6.88 -15.16
CA SER A 338 -5.22 5.66 -15.06
C SER A 338 -6.06 4.48 -14.58
N TRP A 339 -5.71 3.25 -14.98
CA TRP A 339 -6.42 2.02 -14.60
C TRP A 339 -6.47 1.83 -13.08
N ILE A 340 -5.54 2.44 -12.33
CA ILE A 340 -5.57 2.43 -10.87
C ILE A 340 -6.91 2.96 -10.36
N TRP A 341 -7.57 3.87 -11.07
CA TRP A 341 -8.85 4.45 -10.67
C TRP A 341 -10.08 3.63 -11.07
N THR A 342 -9.94 2.69 -12.01
CA THR A 342 -11.04 1.86 -12.53
C THR A 342 -11.04 0.45 -11.94
N THR A 343 -10.07 0.13 -11.07
CA THR A 343 -10.04 -1.16 -10.36
C THR A 343 -10.85 -1.05 -9.08
N PRO A 344 -11.72 -2.03 -8.75
CA PRO A 344 -12.49 -2.02 -7.51
C PRO A 344 -11.63 -1.75 -6.28
N GLY A 345 -12.13 -0.88 -5.39
CA GLY A 345 -11.48 -0.55 -4.12
C GLY A 345 -11.72 -1.61 -3.05
N VAL A 346 -10.90 -1.56 -2.00
CA VAL A 346 -11.16 -2.28 -0.75
C VAL A 346 -12.31 -1.58 -0.03
N VAL A 347 -13.40 -2.28 0.22
CA VAL A 347 -14.50 -1.75 1.05
C VAL A 347 -14.17 -2.10 2.50
N PRO A 348 -14.08 -1.11 3.43
CA PRO A 348 -13.93 -1.39 4.85
C PRO A 348 -15.07 -2.29 5.32
N LYS A 349 -14.77 -3.39 6.03
CA LYS A 349 -15.81 -4.20 6.68
C LYS A 349 -16.41 -3.37 7.82
N GLU A 350 -17.72 -3.49 8.05
CA GLU A 350 -18.44 -2.77 9.11
C GLU A 350 -17.71 -2.86 10.46
N GLY A 351 -17.45 -1.71 11.08
CA GLY A 351 -16.76 -1.61 12.38
C GLY A 351 -15.25 -1.37 12.32
N GLU A 352 -14.64 -1.36 11.14
CA GLU A 352 -13.30 -0.79 10.98
C GLU A 352 -13.46 0.74 10.95
N ASP A 353 -13.17 1.39 12.09
CA ASP A 353 -12.99 2.83 12.13
C ASP A 353 -11.95 3.16 11.05
N THR A 354 -12.41 3.61 9.88
CA THR A 354 -11.62 4.50 9.04
C THR A 354 -11.51 5.83 9.78
N ALA A 355 -10.93 5.80 10.98
CA ALA A 355 -10.26 6.95 11.53
C ALA A 355 -9.29 7.36 10.43
N LEU A 356 -9.66 8.43 9.74
CA LEU A 356 -8.89 9.11 8.71
C LEU A 356 -7.47 9.29 9.26
N SER A 357 -6.62 8.32 8.95
CA SER A 357 -5.32 8.09 9.59
C SER A 357 -4.46 9.33 9.48
N ASP A 358 -4.22 9.97 10.63
CA ASP A 358 -3.16 10.92 11.04
C ASP A 358 -2.79 12.11 10.12
N GLY A 359 -3.20 12.11 8.86
CA GLY A 359 -2.91 13.11 7.85
C GLY A 359 -3.77 14.36 8.02
N GLU A 360 -5.05 14.20 8.39
CA GLU A 360 -5.93 15.34 8.72
C GLU A 360 -5.59 15.94 10.09
N ILE A 361 -5.10 15.15 11.04
CA ILE A 361 -4.66 15.63 12.35
C ILE A 361 -3.39 16.49 12.19
N SER A 362 -2.48 16.10 11.29
CA SER A 362 -1.34 16.96 10.91
C SER A 362 -1.76 18.18 10.06
N PHE A 363 -2.82 18.06 9.26
CA PHE A 363 -3.36 19.14 8.43
C PHE A 363 -3.93 20.28 9.27
N ARG A 364 -4.69 19.99 10.34
CA ARG A 364 -5.17 21.02 11.29
C ARG A 364 -4.07 21.62 12.16
N SER A 365 -3.06 20.85 12.56
CA SER A 365 -1.90 21.42 13.27
C SER A 365 -1.11 22.39 12.37
N ALA A 366 -0.95 22.05 11.09
CA ALA A 366 -0.28 22.90 10.11
C ALA A 366 -1.12 24.12 9.69
N LEU A 367 -2.45 24.00 9.61
CA LEU A 367 -3.39 25.09 9.26
C LEU A 367 -3.79 25.97 10.45
N GLY A 368 -3.85 25.45 11.67
CA GLY A 368 -4.04 26.25 12.89
C GLY A 368 -2.92 27.28 13.00
N ALA A 369 -1.68 26.87 12.74
CA ALA A 369 -0.52 27.75 12.67
C ALA A 369 -0.49 28.68 11.42
N ILE A 370 -1.48 28.61 10.52
CA ILE A 370 -1.65 29.51 9.37
C ILE A 370 -2.72 30.58 9.64
N LEU A 371 -3.66 30.32 10.55
CA LEU A 371 -4.75 31.24 10.89
C LEU A 371 -4.55 31.97 12.22
N THR A 372 -3.58 31.56 13.04
CA THR A 372 -3.15 32.30 14.23
C THR A 372 -1.68 32.71 14.06
N GLU A 373 -1.44 33.79 13.32
CA GLU A 373 -0.39 34.81 13.52
C GLU A 373 -0.41 35.85 12.38
#